data_AF-A0A835WVD8-F1
#
_entry.id   AF-A0A835WVD8-F1
#
_cell.length_a   1.000
_cell.length_b   1.000
_cell.length_c   1.000
_cell.angle_alpha   90.00
_cell.angle_beta   90.00
_cell.angle_gamma   90.00
#
_symmetry.space_group_name_H-M   'P 1'
#
loop_
_entity.id
_entity.type
_entity.pdbx_description
1 polymer ?
#
loop_
_entity_poly.entity_id
_entity_poly.type
_entity_poly.pdbx_seq_one_letter_code
_entity_poly.pdbx_strand_id
1 'polypeptide(L)'
;MSDGRLDATLEELIESQGYGKAPRTGGPVSTSGQRVHPYGGRGGAGGGGAPRSAPRGPPQGGMRISETLDDTATPQNAIKVGGNQDAKDIAHRICESCRVGDPPALLTIGGQSINQAVKAIAIARADLCKEGLQLSFQPAFRHTDRTKPLIAFYVAKERAPRQQVTQGDDVTLTVASGSKIVPVAGAIAGKIRQNLKISLLAIGVDAVTNAVLAVGNARLFLEQDNYDIRVEPEFEKVEKNGQLMTSMKLSLVAEAL
;
A
#
# COMPACT_ATOMS: atom_id res chain seq x y z
N MET A 1 21.61 26.19 -11.36
CA MET A 1 20.37 26.42 -12.12
C MET A 1 20.30 25.36 -13.19
N SER A 2 19.57 24.29 -12.92
CA SER A 2 19.29 23.21 -13.86
C SER A 2 17.81 22.89 -13.69
N ASP A 3 17.11 23.13 -14.79
CA ASP A 3 15.67 23.28 -14.92
C ASP A 3 14.94 21.97 -14.57
N GLY A 4 14.15 22.00 -13.49
CA GLY A 4 13.44 20.86 -12.92
C GLY A 4 12.15 20.53 -13.69
N ARG A 5 12.27 20.17 -14.97
CA ARG A 5 11.12 19.67 -15.75
C ARG A 5 10.79 18.23 -15.35
N LEU A 6 9.81 18.09 -14.46
CA LEU A 6 9.14 16.84 -14.11
C LEU A 6 7.98 16.54 -15.09
N ASP A 7 8.26 16.53 -16.39
CA ASP A 7 7.20 16.37 -17.41
C ASP A 7 7.02 14.92 -17.92
N ALA A 8 7.82 13.96 -17.45
CA ALA A 8 7.61 12.55 -17.80
C ALA A 8 6.75 11.85 -16.75
N THR A 9 5.61 11.32 -17.20
CA THR A 9 4.77 10.43 -16.39
C THR A 9 5.52 9.12 -16.10
N LEU A 10 5.23 8.49 -14.96
CA LEU A 10 5.83 7.19 -14.60
C LEU A 10 5.58 6.12 -15.68
N GLU A 11 4.46 6.22 -16.42
CA GLU A 11 4.15 5.34 -17.54
C GLU A 11 5.14 5.52 -18.69
N GLU A 12 5.53 6.75 -19.05
CA GLU A 12 6.54 7.04 -20.08
C GLU A 12 7.95 6.59 -19.67
N LEU A 13 8.28 6.66 -18.37
CA LEU A 13 9.53 6.12 -17.82
C LEU A 13 9.55 4.58 -17.85
N ILE A 14 8.42 3.92 -17.63
CA ILE A 14 8.31 2.46 -17.72
C ILE A 14 8.36 2.00 -19.18
N GLU A 15 7.71 2.73 -20.10
CA GLU A 15 7.70 2.41 -21.54
C GLU A 15 9.08 2.63 -22.20
N SER A 16 9.81 3.68 -21.80
CA SER A 16 11.16 3.96 -22.31
C SER A 16 12.23 2.96 -21.83
N GLN A 17 11.99 2.22 -20.74
CA GLN A 17 12.93 1.23 -20.19
C GLN A 17 12.67 -0.23 -20.63
N GLY A 18 11.75 -0.46 -21.58
CA GLY A 18 11.72 -1.72 -22.35
C GLY A 18 11.46 -3.00 -21.55
N TYR A 19 10.64 -2.95 -20.50
CA TYR A 19 10.20 -4.18 -19.82
C TYR A 19 9.08 -4.85 -20.63
N GLY A 20 9.39 -6.05 -21.15
CA GLY A 20 8.55 -6.81 -22.08
C GLY A 20 7.14 -7.13 -21.55
N LYS A 21 6.15 -7.04 -22.46
CA LYS A 21 4.77 -7.47 -22.22
C LYS A 21 4.74 -8.95 -21.79
N ALA A 22 3.97 -9.24 -20.74
CA ALA A 22 3.66 -10.62 -20.35
C ALA A 22 2.93 -11.36 -21.50
N PRO A 23 3.22 -12.66 -21.72
CA PRO A 23 2.58 -13.44 -22.77
C PRO A 23 1.08 -13.59 -22.52
N ARG A 24 0.25 -13.32 -23.53
CA ARG A 24 -1.16 -13.72 -23.53
C ARG A 24 -1.23 -15.23 -23.77
N THR A 25 -1.54 -15.99 -22.73
CA THR A 25 -1.90 -17.41 -22.85
C THR A 25 -3.30 -17.51 -23.48
N GLY A 26 -3.34 -17.95 -24.73
CA GLY A 26 -4.55 -18.34 -25.42
C GLY A 26 -4.92 -19.81 -25.19
N GLY A 27 -6.20 -20.10 -25.36
CA GLY A 27 -6.74 -21.44 -25.59
C GLY A 27 -8.16 -21.63 -25.02
N PRO A 28 -9.00 -22.51 -25.61
CA PRO A 28 -9.19 -22.75 -27.04
C PRO A 28 -10.66 -22.60 -27.49
N VAL A 29 -10.83 -22.51 -28.81
CA VAL A 29 -12.09 -22.61 -29.55
C VAL A 29 -12.52 -24.08 -29.63
N SER A 30 -13.80 -24.39 -29.38
CA SER A 30 -14.42 -25.62 -29.88
C SER A 30 -15.74 -25.32 -30.58
N THR A 31 -15.83 -25.79 -31.81
CA THR A 31 -16.96 -25.71 -32.73
C THR A 31 -18.02 -26.81 -32.51
N SER A 32 -19.25 -26.47 -32.91
CA SER A 32 -20.29 -27.31 -33.53
C SER A 32 -20.98 -28.43 -32.74
N GLY A 33 -22.26 -28.17 -32.41
CA GLY A 33 -23.43 -28.85 -33.00
C GLY A 33 -23.83 -30.22 -32.45
N GLN A 34 -25.02 -30.33 -31.84
CA GLN A 34 -26.17 -31.04 -32.42
C GLN A 34 -27.44 -30.83 -31.57
N ARG A 35 -28.57 -30.82 -32.25
CA ARG A 35 -29.93 -30.45 -31.81
C ARG A 35 -30.80 -31.71 -31.75
N VAL A 36 -31.52 -31.99 -30.66
CA VAL A 36 -32.76 -32.81 -30.67
C VAL A 36 -33.69 -32.39 -29.51
N HIS A 37 -34.95 -32.10 -29.84
CA HIS A 37 -36.15 -31.89 -29.01
C HIS A 37 -37.04 -33.16 -29.08
N PRO A 38 -38.30 -33.24 -28.57
CA PRO A 38 -38.97 -32.76 -27.33
C PRO A 38 -39.83 -33.89 -26.68
N TYR A 39 -40.57 -33.64 -25.58
CA TYR A 39 -42.06 -33.74 -25.46
C TYR A 39 -42.57 -33.88 -24.00
N GLY A 40 -43.70 -33.21 -23.72
CA GLY A 40 -44.67 -33.51 -22.64
C GLY A 40 -44.53 -32.64 -21.38
N GLY A 41 -45.55 -31.98 -20.84
CA GLY A 41 -46.97 -31.86 -21.17
C GLY A 41 -47.73 -31.25 -19.98
N ARG A 42 -48.62 -30.30 -20.28
CA ARG A 42 -49.95 -30.06 -19.67
C ARG A 42 -50.09 -29.69 -18.16
N GLY A 43 -50.49 -28.44 -17.93
CA GLY A 43 -51.78 -28.09 -17.29
C GLY A 43 -51.82 -27.87 -15.76
N GLY A 44 -52.44 -26.76 -15.34
CA GLY A 44 -52.95 -26.60 -13.97
C GLY A 44 -53.16 -25.13 -13.55
N ALA A 45 -54.42 -24.74 -13.39
CA ALA A 45 -54.88 -23.40 -13.01
C ALA A 45 -55.25 -23.32 -11.51
N GLY A 46 -55.31 -22.09 -10.97
CA GLY A 46 -55.91 -21.73 -9.67
C GLY A 46 -54.88 -21.67 -8.54
N GLY A 47 -54.89 -20.71 -7.61
CA GLY A 47 -55.86 -19.71 -7.23
C GLY A 47 -55.76 -19.54 -5.70
N GLY A 48 -55.64 -18.30 -5.23
CA GLY A 48 -56.04 -17.84 -3.88
C GLY A 48 -55.36 -18.46 -2.65
N GLY A 49 -54.67 -17.62 -1.86
CA GLY A 49 -54.39 -17.94 -0.46
C GLY A 49 -53.21 -17.17 0.12
N ALA A 50 -53.48 -16.02 0.74
CA ALA A 50 -52.53 -15.35 1.61
C ALA A 50 -52.37 -16.13 2.92
N PRO A 51 -51.15 -16.19 3.50
CA PRO A 51 -51.04 -16.31 4.94
C PRO A 51 -50.18 -15.18 5.53
N ARG A 52 -50.84 -14.44 6.43
CA ARG A 52 -50.40 -14.06 7.78
C ARG A 52 -48.89 -13.86 8.01
N SER A 53 -48.58 -12.59 8.28
CA SER A 53 -47.45 -12.05 9.01
C SER A 53 -46.88 -12.94 10.12
N ALA A 54 -45.59 -13.27 9.99
CA ALA A 54 -44.71 -13.74 11.07
C ALA A 54 -43.62 -12.69 11.35
N PRO A 55 -43.00 -12.66 12.55
CA PRO A 55 -42.16 -11.56 12.99
C PRO A 55 -40.87 -11.47 12.18
N ARG A 56 -40.55 -10.25 11.77
CA ARG A 56 -39.33 -9.87 11.04
C ARG A 56 -38.10 -10.19 11.90
N GLY A 57 -37.42 -11.30 11.61
CA GLY A 57 -36.10 -11.60 12.15
C GLY A 57 -35.10 -10.49 11.79
N PRO A 58 -34.03 -10.30 12.57
CA PRO A 58 -33.05 -9.26 12.31
C PRO A 58 -32.41 -9.47 10.92
N PRO A 59 -32.08 -8.38 10.20
CA PRO A 59 -31.58 -8.49 8.84
C PRO A 59 -30.27 -9.28 8.82
N GLN A 60 -30.30 -10.48 8.24
CA GLN A 60 -29.11 -11.19 7.77
C GLN A 60 -28.60 -10.45 6.55
N GLY A 61 -27.57 -9.63 6.73
CA GLY A 61 -27.06 -8.80 5.65
C GLY A 61 -25.85 -7.96 6.04
N GLY A 62 -24.93 -8.54 6.80
CA GLY A 62 -23.58 -8.03 6.95
C GLY A 62 -22.65 -9.21 6.74
N MET A 63 -22.13 -9.36 5.54
CA MET A 63 -21.08 -10.33 5.25
C MET A 63 -19.94 -10.01 6.22
N ARG A 64 -19.79 -10.81 7.27
CA ARG A 64 -18.57 -10.76 8.07
C ARG A 64 -17.48 -11.16 7.10
N ILE A 65 -16.62 -10.20 6.78
CA ILE A 65 -15.31 -10.42 6.17
C ILE A 65 -14.51 -11.37 7.08
N SER A 66 -14.85 -12.65 7.07
CA SER A 66 -13.97 -13.72 7.54
C SER A 66 -12.95 -14.01 6.42
N GLU A 67 -12.26 -12.95 6.03
CA GLU A 67 -11.02 -13.07 5.29
C GLU A 67 -9.98 -13.36 6.36
N THR A 68 -9.29 -14.50 6.23
CA THR A 68 -8.30 -14.97 7.21
C THR A 68 -7.20 -13.92 7.37
N LEU A 69 -7.33 -13.08 8.39
CA LEU A 69 -6.32 -12.12 8.84
C LEU A 69 -5.18 -12.94 9.42
N ASP A 70 -3.97 -12.74 8.93
CA ASP A 70 -2.79 -13.33 9.57
C ASP A 70 -2.42 -12.46 10.79
N ASP A 71 -3.00 -12.81 11.93
CA ASP A 71 -2.85 -12.09 13.20
C ASP A 71 -1.78 -12.71 14.11
N THR A 72 -1.04 -13.72 13.63
CA THR A 72 -0.19 -14.59 14.45
C THR A 72 1.02 -13.91 15.09
N ALA A 73 1.36 -12.67 14.69
CA ALA A 73 2.53 -11.94 15.19
C ALA A 73 2.28 -10.43 15.46
N THR A 74 1.08 -10.04 15.90
CA THR A 74 0.81 -8.62 16.22
C THR A 74 1.46 -8.23 17.56
N PRO A 75 2.35 -7.21 17.62
CA PRO A 75 2.96 -6.75 18.86
C PRO A 75 1.92 -6.24 19.87
N GLN A 76 2.17 -6.45 21.18
CA GLN A 76 1.24 -6.02 22.23
C GLN A 76 1.02 -4.50 22.27
N ASN A 77 2.04 -3.72 21.91
CA ASN A 77 1.96 -2.25 21.85
C ASN A 77 1.39 -1.71 20.52
N ALA A 78 0.80 -2.56 19.68
CA ALA A 78 0.28 -2.14 18.38
C ALA A 78 -0.86 -1.11 18.50
N ILE A 79 -0.80 -0.10 17.63
CA ILE A 79 -1.81 0.96 17.52
C ILE A 79 -2.71 0.67 16.32
N LYS A 80 -4.01 0.51 16.57
CA LYS A 80 -5.02 0.47 15.51
C LYS A 80 -5.31 1.89 15.02
N VAL A 81 -5.17 2.12 13.72
CA VAL A 81 -5.37 3.44 13.10
C VAL A 81 -6.71 3.48 12.37
N GLY A 82 -7.57 4.40 12.76
CA GLY A 82 -8.82 4.71 12.07
C GLY A 82 -8.62 5.76 10.98
N GLY A 83 -9.36 5.66 9.86
CA GLY A 83 -9.22 6.61 8.74
C GLY A 83 -9.55 8.07 9.07
N ASN A 84 -10.35 8.30 10.12
CA ASN A 84 -10.74 9.64 10.59
C ASN A 84 -9.94 10.12 11.80
N GLN A 85 -8.96 9.35 12.28
CA GLN A 85 -8.11 9.76 13.39
C GLN A 85 -7.11 10.83 12.93
N ASP A 86 -6.82 11.79 13.80
CA ASP A 86 -5.82 12.82 13.53
C ASP A 86 -4.40 12.21 13.58
N ALA A 87 -3.61 12.49 12.55
CA ALA A 87 -2.24 12.01 12.44
C ALA A 87 -1.34 12.50 13.60
N LYS A 88 -1.59 13.68 14.17
CA LYS A 88 -0.83 14.23 15.30
C LYS A 88 -1.08 13.44 16.59
N ASP A 89 -2.32 13.02 16.83
CA ASP A 89 -2.65 12.20 18.01
C ASP A 89 -1.96 10.83 17.92
N ILE A 90 -1.97 10.23 16.72
CA ILE A 90 -1.24 8.97 16.46
C ILE A 90 0.27 9.20 16.63
N ALA A 91 0.82 10.29 16.09
CA ALA A 91 2.23 10.63 16.20
C ALA A 91 2.66 10.81 17.67
N HIS A 92 1.84 11.45 18.50
CA HIS A 92 2.10 11.61 19.92
C HIS A 92 2.29 10.26 20.62
N ARG A 93 1.41 9.30 20.33
CA ARG A 93 1.49 7.92 20.86
C ARG A 93 2.72 7.17 20.36
N ILE A 94 3.11 7.37 19.09
CA ILE A 94 4.37 6.81 18.56
C ILE A 94 5.56 7.39 19.33
N CYS A 95 5.62 8.71 19.51
CA CYS A 95 6.70 9.37 20.25
C CYS A 95 6.79 8.88 21.69
N GLU A 96 5.66 8.80 22.40
CA GLU A 96 5.59 8.29 23.77
C GLU A 96 6.12 6.85 23.86
N SER A 97 5.62 5.96 23.01
CA SER A 97 6.08 4.57 22.96
C SER A 97 7.59 4.49 22.66
N CYS A 98 8.11 5.29 21.72
CA CYS A 98 9.54 5.31 21.38
C CYS A 98 10.44 5.84 22.51
N ARG A 99 9.93 6.72 23.37
CA ARG A 99 10.68 7.27 24.51
C ARG A 99 10.69 6.31 25.70
N VAL A 100 9.61 5.56 25.91
CA VAL A 100 9.48 4.61 27.02
C VAL A 100 10.08 3.24 26.70
N GLY A 101 9.95 2.78 25.46
CA GLY A 101 10.36 1.45 25.05
C GLY A 101 10.43 1.34 23.53
N ASP A 102 9.99 0.22 22.97
CA ASP A 102 10.06 0.00 21.53
C ASP A 102 8.97 0.77 20.76
N PRO A 103 9.23 1.11 19.48
CA PRO A 103 8.21 1.69 18.62
C PRO A 103 6.99 0.75 18.50
N PRO A 104 5.78 1.31 18.33
CA PRO A 104 4.59 0.50 18.12
C PRO A 104 4.48 0.07 16.65
N ALA A 105 3.88 -1.10 16.41
CA ALA A 105 3.35 -1.39 15.08
C ALA A 105 2.05 -0.59 14.84
N LEU A 106 1.82 -0.11 13.62
CA LEU A 106 0.55 0.51 13.24
C LEU A 106 -0.28 -0.46 12.39
N LEU A 107 -1.52 -0.72 12.80
CA LEU A 107 -2.44 -1.60 12.09
C LEU A 107 -3.47 -0.77 11.33
N THR A 108 -3.52 -0.95 10.02
CA THR A 108 -4.36 -0.14 9.13
C THR A 108 -5.33 -0.97 8.31
N ILE A 109 -6.49 -0.36 8.03
CA ILE A 109 -7.52 -0.92 7.14
C ILE A 109 -8.02 0.21 6.24
N GLY A 110 -7.82 0.07 4.93
CA GLY A 110 -8.25 1.05 3.93
C GLY A 110 -7.26 2.19 3.71
N GLY A 111 -7.38 2.86 2.56
CA GLY A 111 -6.45 3.91 2.14
C GLY A 111 -6.41 5.13 3.06
N GLN A 112 -7.54 5.54 3.65
CA GLN A 112 -7.56 6.64 4.62
C GLN A 112 -6.74 6.30 5.88
N SER A 113 -6.89 5.09 6.42
CA SER A 113 -6.13 4.62 7.58
C SER A 113 -4.62 4.56 7.28
N ILE A 114 -4.25 4.02 6.11
CA ILE A 114 -2.87 4.01 5.61
C ILE A 114 -2.29 5.43 5.54
N ASN A 115 -3.02 6.37 4.94
CA ASN A 115 -2.57 7.74 4.80
C ASN A 115 -2.38 8.45 6.16
N GLN A 116 -3.28 8.23 7.13
CA GLN A 116 -3.10 8.79 8.48
C GLN A 116 -1.91 8.17 9.20
N ALA A 117 -1.68 6.87 9.06
CA ALA A 117 -0.53 6.19 9.65
C ALA A 117 0.81 6.72 9.09
N VAL A 118 0.92 6.86 7.76
CA VAL A 118 2.15 7.38 7.13
C VAL A 118 2.42 8.83 7.55
N LYS A 119 1.38 9.68 7.59
CA LYS A 119 1.51 11.05 8.11
C LYS A 119 1.94 11.06 9.57
N ALA A 120 1.37 10.20 10.40
CA ALA A 120 1.72 10.11 11.81
C ALA A 120 3.19 9.71 12.01
N ILE A 121 3.69 8.74 11.24
CA ILE A 121 5.11 8.36 11.27
C ILE A 121 5.99 9.53 10.80
N ALA A 122 5.61 10.27 9.75
CA ALA A 122 6.36 11.43 9.28
C ALA A 122 6.45 12.54 10.35
N ILE A 123 5.35 12.83 11.05
CA ILE A 123 5.31 13.80 12.16
C ILE A 123 6.20 13.32 13.31
N ALA A 124 6.02 12.06 13.74
CA ALA A 124 6.81 11.47 14.82
C ALA A 124 8.31 11.46 14.50
N ARG A 125 8.68 11.16 13.25
CA ARG A 125 10.07 11.22 12.76
C ARG A 125 10.64 12.63 12.88
N ALA A 126 9.91 13.65 12.44
CA ALA A 126 10.36 15.04 12.53
C ALA A 126 10.58 15.51 13.98
N ASP A 127 9.78 15.01 14.93
CA ASP A 127 9.93 15.33 16.33
C ASP A 127 11.07 14.56 17.00
N LEU A 128 11.12 13.24 16.83
CA LEU A 128 12.15 12.39 17.44
C LEU A 128 13.55 12.62 16.85
N CYS A 129 13.65 13.13 15.62
CA CYS A 129 14.92 13.56 15.03
C CYS A 129 15.60 14.67 15.86
N LYS A 130 14.81 15.56 16.48
CA LYS A 130 15.32 16.61 17.39
C LYS A 130 15.96 16.02 18.67
N GLU A 131 15.60 14.77 19.00
CA GLU A 131 16.13 14.01 20.13
C GLU A 131 17.24 13.03 19.71
N GLY A 132 17.72 13.11 18.45
CA GLY A 132 18.76 12.25 17.92
C GLY A 132 18.29 10.84 17.54
N LEU A 133 16.97 10.64 17.39
CA LEU A 133 16.38 9.38 16.96
C LEU A 133 15.88 9.48 15.51
N GLN A 134 16.24 8.50 14.68
CA GLN A 134 15.68 8.31 13.35
C GLN A 134 14.59 7.25 13.40
N LEU A 135 13.48 7.51 12.71
CA LEU A 135 12.38 6.58 12.56
C LEU A 135 12.25 6.14 11.11
N SER A 136 12.05 4.84 10.93
CA SER A 136 11.70 4.22 9.65
C SER A 136 10.56 3.23 9.87
N PHE A 137 9.94 2.78 8.79
CA PHE A 137 8.93 1.71 8.86
C PHE A 137 9.07 0.70 7.74
N GLN A 138 8.50 -0.48 7.97
CA GLN A 138 8.38 -1.53 6.97
C GLN A 138 6.91 -1.92 6.80
N PRO A 139 6.31 -1.80 5.60
CA PRO A 139 4.93 -2.21 5.35
C PRO A 139 4.83 -3.71 5.10
N ALA A 140 3.92 -4.40 5.78
CA ALA A 140 3.64 -5.82 5.59
C ALA A 140 2.15 -6.08 5.35
N PHE A 141 1.84 -6.95 4.39
CA PHE A 141 0.48 -7.37 4.11
C PHE A 141 -0.05 -8.28 5.21
N ARG A 142 -1.30 -8.04 5.63
CA ARG A 142 -2.01 -8.87 6.62
C ARG A 142 -3.11 -9.73 5.99
N HIS A 143 -3.19 -9.72 4.66
CA HIS A 143 -4.10 -10.54 3.88
C HIS A 143 -3.32 -11.20 2.74
N THR A 144 -3.70 -12.43 2.40
CA THR A 144 -3.24 -13.16 1.21
C THR A 144 -3.41 -12.38 -0.12
N ASP A 145 -4.47 -11.57 -0.27
CA ASP A 145 -4.65 -10.66 -1.39
C ASP A 145 -3.91 -9.35 -1.08
N ARG A 146 -2.74 -9.21 -1.70
CA ARG A 146 -1.80 -8.11 -1.51
C ARG A 146 -2.21 -6.82 -2.24
N THR A 147 -3.35 -6.82 -2.93
CA THR A 147 -3.95 -5.60 -3.49
C THR A 147 -4.88 -4.92 -2.49
N LYS A 148 -5.34 -5.65 -1.47
CA LYS A 148 -6.20 -5.08 -0.43
C LYS A 148 -5.38 -4.17 0.49
N PRO A 149 -5.90 -2.99 0.84
CA PRO A 149 -5.23 -2.03 1.71
C PRO A 149 -5.32 -2.47 3.19
N LEU A 150 -4.77 -3.65 3.50
CA LEU A 150 -4.70 -4.20 4.85
C LEU A 150 -3.22 -4.41 5.22
N ILE A 151 -2.66 -3.39 5.85
CA ILE A 151 -1.21 -3.26 6.08
C ILE A 151 -0.90 -3.09 7.57
N ALA A 152 0.11 -3.81 8.04
CA ALA A 152 0.85 -3.46 9.25
C ALA A 152 2.07 -2.60 8.86
N PHE A 153 2.34 -1.55 9.63
CA PHE A 153 3.60 -0.83 9.58
C PHE A 153 4.43 -1.22 10.80
N TYR A 154 5.54 -1.92 10.59
CA TYR A 154 6.52 -2.19 11.63
C TYR A 154 7.47 -1.00 11.72
N VAL A 155 7.34 -0.20 12.77
CA VAL A 155 8.16 0.98 12.99
C VAL A 155 9.46 0.58 13.67
N ALA A 156 10.58 1.10 13.19
CA ALA A 156 11.90 0.91 13.77
C ALA A 156 12.50 2.26 14.13
N LYS A 157 13.28 2.30 15.22
CA LYS A 157 14.01 3.50 15.67
C LYS A 157 15.51 3.21 15.76
N GLU A 158 16.32 4.19 15.41
CA GLU A 158 17.79 4.12 15.48
C GLU A 158 18.36 5.45 16.01
N ARG A 159 19.57 5.43 16.60
CA ARG A 159 20.26 6.68 16.95
C ARG A 159 20.99 7.27 15.74
N ALA A 160 20.91 8.58 15.56
CA ALA A 160 21.63 9.31 14.51
C ALA A 160 23.12 9.51 14.86
N PRO A 161 24.06 9.50 13.88
CA PRO A 161 23.87 9.14 12.48
C PRO A 161 24.29 7.68 12.21
N ARG A 162 23.35 6.84 11.77
CA ARG A 162 23.69 5.61 11.05
C ARG A 162 23.85 6.00 9.58
N GLN A 163 25.07 6.26 9.14
CA GLN A 163 25.35 6.66 7.76
C GLN A 163 25.26 5.42 6.86
N GLN A 164 24.05 5.08 6.40
CA GLN A 164 23.88 4.02 5.43
C GLN A 164 24.23 4.56 4.03
N VAL A 165 25.32 4.02 3.49
CA VAL A 165 25.85 4.40 2.18
C VAL A 165 25.10 3.63 1.11
N THR A 166 23.92 4.09 0.73
CA THR A 166 23.41 3.75 -0.61
C THR A 166 24.25 4.57 -1.59
N GLN A 167 25.13 3.93 -2.35
CA GLN A 167 26.01 4.58 -3.33
C GLN A 167 25.29 4.59 -4.69
N GLY A 168 24.79 5.76 -5.12
CA GLY A 168 24.13 5.89 -6.42
C GLY A 168 23.45 7.24 -6.61
N ASP A 169 23.01 7.51 -7.83
CA ASP A 169 22.24 8.71 -8.19
C ASP A 169 20.89 8.71 -7.46
N ASP A 170 20.43 9.90 -7.05
CA ASP A 170 19.11 10.10 -6.47
C ASP A 170 18.04 10.03 -7.56
N VAL A 171 17.16 9.03 -7.45
CA VAL A 171 16.03 8.82 -8.36
C VAL A 171 14.72 9.02 -7.61
N THR A 172 13.87 9.87 -8.16
CA THR A 172 12.53 10.12 -7.61
C THR A 172 11.46 9.58 -8.55
N LEU A 173 10.57 8.72 -8.04
CA LEU A 173 9.40 8.24 -8.78
C LEU A 173 8.13 8.94 -8.27
N THR A 174 7.39 9.57 -9.16
CA THR A 174 6.09 10.15 -8.83
C THR A 174 5.00 9.08 -8.92
N VAL A 175 4.27 8.89 -7.83
CA VAL A 175 3.12 7.99 -7.73
C VAL A 175 1.83 8.81 -7.72
N ALA A 176 0.89 8.44 -8.58
CA ALA A 176 -0.42 9.06 -8.72
C ALA A 176 -1.54 8.10 -8.28
N SER A 177 -2.77 8.62 -8.17
CA SER A 177 -3.96 7.81 -7.87
C SER A 177 -4.20 6.70 -8.89
N GLY A 178 -3.86 6.92 -10.16
CA GLY A 178 -3.97 5.94 -11.25
C GLY A 178 -2.76 5.00 -11.38
N SER A 179 -1.69 5.18 -10.59
CA SER A 179 -0.50 4.35 -10.71
C SER A 179 -0.76 2.90 -10.33
N LYS A 180 -0.35 1.98 -11.20
CA LYS A 180 -0.50 0.54 -10.96
C LYS A 180 0.57 0.05 -9.97
N ILE A 181 0.13 -0.61 -8.92
CA ILE A 181 0.96 -1.08 -7.80
C ILE A 181 2.12 -1.98 -8.26
N VAL A 182 1.83 -3.00 -9.06
CA VAL A 182 2.84 -4.01 -9.49
C VAL A 182 3.93 -3.40 -10.38
N PRO A 183 3.62 -2.60 -11.41
CA PRO A 183 4.65 -1.88 -12.17
C PRO A 183 5.52 -0.95 -11.32
N VAL A 184 4.93 -0.19 -10.38
CA VAL A 184 5.70 0.67 -9.47
C VAL A 184 6.64 -0.17 -8.60
N ALA A 185 6.16 -1.30 -8.08
CA ALA A 185 6.97 -2.23 -7.30
C ALA A 185 8.15 -2.80 -8.09
N GLY A 186 7.92 -3.17 -9.36
CA GLY A 186 8.97 -3.63 -10.27
C GLY A 186 10.03 -2.55 -10.55
N ALA A 187 9.60 -1.30 -10.74
CA ALA A 187 10.51 -0.17 -10.87
C ALA A 187 11.36 0.02 -9.61
N ILE A 188 10.75 -0.01 -8.42
CA ILE A 188 11.47 0.09 -7.14
C ILE A 188 12.54 -1.01 -7.03
N ALA A 189 12.16 -2.27 -7.22
CA ALA A 189 13.10 -3.40 -7.14
C ALA A 189 14.23 -3.28 -8.17
N GLY A 190 13.92 -2.86 -9.40
CA GLY A 190 14.92 -2.64 -10.44
C GLY A 190 15.94 -1.55 -10.07
N LYS A 191 15.48 -0.43 -9.49
CA LYS A 191 16.38 0.65 -9.05
C LYS A 191 17.23 0.25 -7.85
N ILE A 192 16.68 -0.50 -6.91
CA ILE A 192 17.45 -1.03 -5.77
C ILE A 192 18.54 -2.01 -6.23
N ARG A 193 18.24 -2.91 -7.17
CA ARG A 193 19.24 -3.81 -7.79
C ARG A 193 20.35 -3.06 -8.54
N GLN A 194 20.08 -1.83 -8.97
CA GLN A 194 21.06 -0.92 -9.58
C GLN A 194 21.84 -0.09 -8.53
N ASN A 195 21.64 -0.36 -7.24
CA ASN A 195 22.20 0.40 -6.10
C ASN A 195 21.80 1.89 -6.09
N LEU A 196 20.67 2.25 -6.70
CA LEU A 196 20.22 3.64 -6.75
C LEU A 196 19.50 4.04 -5.47
N LYS A 197 19.68 5.30 -5.07
CA LYS A 197 18.86 5.92 -4.03
C LYS A 197 17.51 6.24 -4.62
N ILE A 198 16.45 5.77 -3.98
CA ILE A 198 15.11 5.92 -4.52
C ILE A 198 14.16 6.55 -3.49
N SER A 199 13.44 7.57 -3.94
CA SER A 199 12.33 8.19 -3.22
C SER A 199 11.04 8.12 -4.03
N LEU A 200 9.91 7.95 -3.36
CA LEU A 200 8.59 8.06 -3.98
C LEU A 200 7.93 9.37 -3.57
N LEU A 201 7.37 10.11 -4.53
CA LEU A 201 6.52 11.28 -4.28
C LEU A 201 5.06 10.94 -4.52
N ALA A 202 4.23 11.13 -3.50
CA ALA A 202 2.80 10.87 -3.59
C ALA A 202 2.00 12.07 -3.08
N ILE A 203 0.99 12.48 -3.85
CA ILE A 203 0.05 13.55 -3.48
C ILE A 203 -1.36 12.98 -3.41
N GLY A 204 -1.97 13.06 -2.23
CA GLY A 204 -3.32 12.55 -1.98
C GLY A 204 -3.35 11.10 -1.48
N VAL A 205 -4.51 10.72 -0.93
CA VAL A 205 -4.71 9.45 -0.21
C VAL A 205 -4.44 8.23 -1.08
N ASP A 206 -4.96 8.23 -2.30
CA ASP A 206 -4.84 7.08 -3.20
C ASP A 206 -3.40 6.90 -3.69
N ALA A 207 -2.71 8.00 -4.01
CA ALA A 207 -1.31 7.97 -4.39
C ALA A 207 -0.42 7.43 -3.26
N VAL A 208 -0.63 7.89 -2.02
CA VAL A 208 0.12 7.40 -0.83
C VAL A 208 -0.17 5.92 -0.61
N THR A 209 -1.42 5.50 -0.76
CA THR A 209 -1.82 4.10 -0.64
C THR A 209 -1.11 3.24 -1.69
N ASN A 210 -1.17 3.65 -2.96
CA ASN A 210 -0.50 2.95 -4.06
C ASN A 210 1.01 2.86 -3.85
N ALA A 211 1.64 3.93 -3.36
CA ALA A 211 3.07 3.95 -3.06
C ALA A 211 3.42 2.94 -1.95
N VAL A 212 2.66 2.92 -0.85
CA VAL A 212 2.86 1.97 0.26
C VAL A 212 2.68 0.51 -0.20
N LEU A 213 1.61 0.23 -0.95
CA LEU A 213 1.36 -1.12 -1.47
C LEU A 213 2.45 -1.53 -2.48
N ALA A 214 2.96 -0.59 -3.27
CA ALA A 214 4.07 -0.85 -4.20
C ALA A 214 5.36 -1.17 -3.44
N VAL A 215 5.68 -0.43 -2.36
CA VAL A 215 6.82 -0.76 -1.49
C VAL A 215 6.64 -2.14 -0.86
N GLY A 216 5.44 -2.45 -0.35
CA GLY A 216 5.16 -3.78 0.22
C GLY A 216 5.40 -4.91 -0.80
N ASN A 217 4.99 -4.75 -2.06
CA ASN A 217 5.28 -5.73 -3.10
C ASN A 217 6.77 -5.75 -3.50
N ALA A 218 7.44 -4.59 -3.52
CA ALA A 218 8.86 -4.49 -3.84
C ALA A 218 9.72 -5.23 -2.81
N ARG A 219 9.37 -5.17 -1.52
CA ARG A 219 10.02 -5.98 -0.47
C ARG A 219 9.99 -7.47 -0.82
N LEU A 220 8.81 -7.98 -1.17
CA LEU A 220 8.63 -9.39 -1.55
C LEU A 220 9.40 -9.76 -2.83
N PHE A 221 9.56 -8.84 -3.78
CA PHE A 221 10.34 -9.07 -4.99
C PHE A 221 11.85 -9.16 -4.71
N LEU A 222 12.31 -8.48 -3.67
CA LEU A 222 13.71 -8.37 -3.28
C LEU A 222 14.14 -9.41 -2.24
N GLU A 223 13.21 -10.13 -1.61
CA GLU A 223 13.51 -11.26 -0.73
C GLU A 223 14.41 -12.29 -1.43
N GLN A 224 14.18 -12.54 -2.73
CA GLN A 224 15.00 -13.47 -3.53
C GLN A 224 16.43 -12.95 -3.77
N ASP A 225 16.62 -11.64 -3.70
CA ASP A 225 17.92 -10.98 -3.82
C ASP A 225 18.60 -10.76 -2.45
N ASN A 226 18.01 -11.27 -1.37
CA ASN A 226 18.47 -11.09 0.00
C ASN A 226 18.53 -9.61 0.43
N TYR A 227 17.54 -8.82 0.00
CA TYR A 227 17.35 -7.43 0.42
C TYR A 227 15.98 -7.22 1.07
N ASP A 228 15.92 -6.25 1.99
CA ASP A 228 14.69 -5.68 2.51
C ASP A 228 14.70 -4.15 2.37
N ILE A 229 13.52 -3.53 2.48
CA ILE A 229 13.31 -2.09 2.36
C ILE A 229 12.74 -1.55 3.67
N ARG A 230 13.39 -0.52 4.20
CA ARG A 230 12.81 0.41 5.19
C ARG A 230 12.42 1.72 4.52
N VAL A 231 11.42 2.39 5.08
CA VAL A 231 10.86 3.62 4.54
C VAL A 231 10.98 4.74 5.55
N GLU A 232 11.52 5.87 5.11
CA GLU A 232 11.59 7.11 5.86
C GLU A 232 10.63 8.14 5.25
N PRO A 233 9.46 8.37 5.87
CA PRO A 233 8.49 9.32 5.34
C PRO A 233 8.80 10.75 5.77
N GLU A 234 8.58 11.71 4.86
CA GLU A 234 8.68 13.14 5.13
C GLU A 234 7.66 13.95 4.32
N PHE A 235 7.30 15.12 4.83
CA PHE A 235 6.52 16.08 4.05
C PHE A 235 7.46 16.90 3.19
N GLU A 236 7.16 17.00 1.90
CA GLU A 236 7.93 17.80 0.96
C GLU A 236 7.01 18.79 0.24
N LYS A 237 7.54 19.98 -0.06
CA LYS A 237 6.85 20.97 -0.88
C LYS A 237 7.28 20.75 -2.33
N VAL A 238 6.31 20.52 -3.20
CA VAL A 238 6.55 20.29 -4.63
C VAL A 238 5.68 21.23 -5.44
N GLU A 239 6.21 21.71 -6.56
CA GLU A 239 5.43 22.50 -7.51
C GLU A 239 4.80 21.57 -8.55
N LYS A 240 3.48 21.65 -8.70
CA LYS A 240 2.73 20.89 -9.71
C LYS A 240 1.71 21.81 -10.37
N ASN A 241 1.77 21.94 -11.69
CA ASN A 241 0.91 22.83 -12.47
C ASN A 241 0.95 24.29 -11.98
N GLY A 242 2.13 24.80 -11.60
CA GLY A 242 2.29 26.15 -11.05
C GLY A 242 1.71 26.36 -9.64
N GLN A 243 1.29 25.30 -8.96
CA GLN A 243 0.81 25.35 -7.58
C GLN A 243 1.76 24.62 -6.63
N LEU A 244 2.08 25.27 -5.51
CA LEU A 244 2.85 24.65 -4.44
C LEU A 244 1.95 23.70 -3.65
N MET A 245 2.22 22.40 -3.77
CA MET A 245 1.51 21.33 -3.07
C MET A 245 2.40 20.71 -2.00
N THR A 246 1.78 20.04 -1.02
CA THR A 246 2.51 19.22 -0.05
C THR A 246 2.39 17.76 -0.46
N SER A 247 3.52 17.13 -0.81
CA SER A 247 3.61 15.71 -1.08
C SER A 247 4.07 14.95 0.15
N MET A 248 3.73 13.67 0.18
CA MET A 248 4.40 12.69 1.02
C MET A 248 5.57 12.12 0.22
N LYS A 249 6.79 12.34 0.70
CA LYS A 249 8.00 11.70 0.19
C LYS A 249 8.30 10.47 1.03
N LEU A 250 8.54 9.34 0.37
CA LEU A 250 8.94 8.08 0.97
C LEU A 250 10.36 7.74 0.50
N SER A 251 11.37 8.04 1.31
CA SER A 251 12.74 7.65 1.02
C SER A 251 12.92 6.18 1.36
N LEU A 252 13.39 5.37 0.40
CA LEU A 252 13.56 3.94 0.58
C LEU A 252 15.02 3.64 0.90
N VAL A 253 15.21 2.90 1.98
CA VAL A 253 16.50 2.47 2.48
C VAL A 253 16.56 0.95 2.31
N ALA A 254 17.37 0.49 1.36
CA ALA A 254 17.57 -0.92 1.11
C ALA A 254 18.69 -1.47 2.01
N GLU A 255 18.47 -2.64 2.61
CA GLU A 255 19.46 -3.32 3.45
C GLU A 255 19.51 -4.81 3.13
N ALA A 256 20.69 -5.41 3.24
CA ALA A 256 20.84 -6.84 3.07
C ALA A 256 20.24 -7.58 4.27
N LEU A 257 19.55 -8.70 4.01
CA LEU A 257 18.97 -9.61 5.00
C LEU A 257 20.01 -10.55 5.61
#